data_AF-A0A9P0GJ38-F1
#
_entry.id   AF-A0A9P0GJ38-F1
#
_cell.length_a   1.000
_cell.length_b   1.000
_cell.length_c   1.000
_cell.angle_alpha   90.00
_cell.angle_beta   90.00
_cell.angle_gamma   90.00
#
_symmetry.space_group_name_H-M   'P 1'
#
loop_
_entity.id
_entity.type
_entity.pdbx_description
1 polymer ?
#
loop_
_entity_poly.entity_id
_entity_poly.type
_entity_poly.pdbx_seq_one_letter_code
_entity_poly.pdbx_strand_id
1 'polypeptide(L)'
;MKLCEDIDTDTWSKGYKIVIGKLGLRSPLTLSDAQQMLARELFPEGRVKALSNLDINEADLPNCTRQEIMDAGQRIKTGKAAGFEGIPPEIIKVICDLKPRLLEAIANNKKKQKFSQ
;
A
#
# COMPACT_ATOMS: atom_id res chain seq x y z
N MET A 1 24.26 -20.77 -7.38
CA MET A 1 23.58 -19.53 -7.81
C MET A 1 22.58 -19.17 -6.73
N LYS A 2 22.92 -18.28 -5.79
CA LYS A 2 22.07 -17.97 -4.62
C LYS A 2 21.28 -16.66 -4.76
N LEU A 3 21.59 -15.86 -5.78
CA LEU A 3 21.01 -14.53 -5.98
C LEU A 3 19.68 -14.56 -6.74
N CYS A 4 19.53 -15.48 -7.71
CA CYS A 4 18.30 -15.59 -8.50
C CYS A 4 17.14 -16.19 -7.70
N GLU A 5 17.41 -17.16 -6.81
CA GLU A 5 16.39 -17.75 -5.92
C GLU A 5 15.90 -16.75 -4.85
N ASP A 6 16.77 -15.82 -4.41
CA ASP A 6 16.43 -14.77 -3.46
C ASP A 6 15.52 -13.67 -4.07
N ILE A 7 15.52 -13.49 -5.40
CA ILE A 7 14.63 -12.55 -6.11
C ILE A 7 13.17 -13.00 -6.06
N ASP A 8 12.91 -14.31 -6.15
CA ASP A 8 11.55 -14.84 -6.08
C ASP A 8 10.95 -14.77 -4.67
N THR A 9 11.80 -14.78 -3.64
CA THR A 9 11.38 -14.68 -2.24
C THR A 9 11.33 -13.24 -1.73
N ASP A 10 12.22 -12.38 -2.22
CA ASP A 10 12.30 -10.99 -1.85
C ASP A 10 12.83 -10.06 -2.96
N THR A 11 12.00 -9.85 -3.98
CA THR A 11 12.32 -9.05 -5.16
C THR A 11 12.70 -7.60 -4.82
N TRP A 12 12.09 -7.01 -3.78
CA TRP A 12 12.26 -5.58 -3.47
C TRP A 12 12.22 -5.20 -1.98
N SER A 13 11.87 -6.10 -1.05
CA SER A 13 11.62 -5.70 0.35
C SER A 13 12.91 -5.37 1.10
N LYS A 14 14.00 -6.14 0.95
CA LYS A 14 15.32 -5.77 1.51
C LYS A 14 15.80 -4.42 0.99
N GLY A 15 15.74 -4.20 -0.32
CA GLY A 15 16.14 -2.92 -0.94
C GLY A 15 15.30 -1.76 -0.42
N TYR A 16 13.99 -1.92 -0.40
CA TYR A 16 13.05 -0.94 0.15
C TYR A 16 13.29 -0.68 1.64
N LYS A 17 13.52 -1.73 2.45
CA LYS A 17 13.82 -1.62 3.89
C LYS A 17 15.09 -0.80 4.13
N ILE A 18 16.12 -1.00 3.31
CA ILE A 18 17.36 -0.22 3.37
C ILE A 18 17.08 1.24 2.99
N VAL A 19 16.36 1.48 1.90
CA VAL A 19 16.05 2.82 1.40
C VAL A 19 15.21 3.60 2.41
N ILE A 20 14.12 3.02 2.92
CA ILE A 20 13.28 3.65 3.95
C ILE A 20 14.04 3.84 5.27
N GLY A 21 14.86 2.87 5.67
CA GLY A 21 15.72 3.02 6.86
C GLY A 21 16.72 4.17 6.75
N LYS A 22 17.20 4.47 5.53
CA LYS A 22 18.12 5.60 5.26
C LYS A 22 17.41 6.93 5.06
N LEU A 23 16.27 6.93 4.39
CA LEU A 23 15.45 8.14 4.17
C LEU A 23 14.88 8.67 5.48
N GLY A 24 14.59 7.77 6.43
CA GLY A 24 13.86 8.11 7.64
C GLY A 24 12.40 8.47 7.33
N LEU A 25 11.52 8.38 8.33
CA LEU A 25 10.10 8.71 8.23
C LEU A 25 9.83 10.22 8.03
N ARG A 26 10.86 11.02 7.74
CA ARG A 26 10.85 12.47 7.90
C ARG A 26 11.63 13.15 6.79
N SER A 27 11.01 13.27 5.62
CA SER A 27 10.93 14.50 4.82
C SER A 27 10.36 14.16 3.44
N PRO A 28 9.51 15.01 2.86
CA PRO A 28 9.24 14.95 1.43
C PRO A 28 10.57 15.05 0.67
N LEU A 29 10.82 14.12 -0.24
CA LEU A 29 11.96 14.22 -1.14
C LEU A 29 11.67 15.34 -2.14
N THR A 30 12.13 16.55 -1.83
CA THR A 30 12.09 17.65 -2.80
C THR A 30 13.14 17.38 -3.86
N LEU A 31 12.70 17.13 -5.09
CA LEU A 31 13.60 17.00 -6.24
C LEU A 31 14.19 18.38 -6.56
N SER A 32 15.50 18.42 -6.79
CA SER A 32 16.15 19.61 -7.36
C SER A 32 15.65 19.89 -8.78
N ASP A 33 15.81 21.11 -9.27
CA ASP A 33 15.37 21.49 -10.62
C ASP A 33 15.99 20.57 -11.69
N ALA A 34 17.26 20.21 -11.54
CA ALA A 34 17.93 19.26 -12.42
C ALA A 34 17.31 17.86 -12.39
N GLN A 35 16.92 17.38 -11.20
CA GLN A 35 16.23 16.10 -11.05
C GLN A 35 14.81 16.14 -11.65
N GLN A 36 14.11 17.27 -11.53
CA GLN A 36 12.80 17.44 -12.15
C GLN A 36 12.89 17.47 -13.68
N MET A 37 13.91 18.13 -14.25
CA MET A 37 14.15 18.13 -15.69
C MET A 37 14.41 16.71 -16.22
N LEU A 38 15.30 15.96 -15.56
CA LEU A 38 15.58 14.57 -15.91
C LEU A 38 14.35 13.68 -15.77
N ALA A 39 13.53 13.88 -14.72
CA ALA A 39 12.31 13.11 -14.54
C ALA A 39 11.31 13.34 -15.69
N ARG A 40 11.17 14.58 -16.17
CA ARG A 40 10.31 14.91 -17.32
C ARG A 40 10.82 14.31 -18.63
N GLU A 41 12.14 14.22 -18.80
CA GLU A 41 12.75 13.60 -19.98
C GLU A 41 12.61 12.07 -19.96
N LEU A 42 12.88 11.44 -18.82
CA LEU A 42 12.82 9.98 -18.64
C LEU A 42 11.38 9.45 -18.58
N PHE A 43 10.47 10.24 -17.99
CA PHE A 43 9.06 9.91 -17.83
C PHE A 43 8.23 11.03 -18.46
N PRO A 44 8.21 11.12 -19.80
CA PRO A 44 7.39 12.11 -20.49
C PRO A 44 5.93 11.91 -20.07
N GLU A 45 5.18 13.01 -19.96
CA GLU A 45 3.76 12.94 -19.63
C GLU A 45 3.03 12.08 -20.67
N GLY A 46 2.76 10.83 -20.28
CA GLY A 46 2.03 9.90 -21.11
C GLY A 46 0.60 10.41 -21.33
N ARG A 47 -0.02 10.01 -22.45
CA ARG A 47 -1.46 10.24 -22.62
C ARG A 47 -2.19 9.61 -21.44
N VAL A 48 -2.88 10.44 -20.65
CA VAL A 48 -3.80 9.97 -19.62
C VAL A 48 -4.84 9.14 -20.36
N LYS A 49 -4.71 7.82 -20.27
CA LYS A 49 -5.75 6.91 -20.73
C LYS A 49 -6.87 7.12 -19.73
N ALA A 50 -7.93 7.81 -20.14
CA ALA A 50 -9.15 7.87 -19.35
C ALA A 50 -9.56 6.41 -19.10
N LEU A 51 -9.38 5.95 -17.86
CA LEU A 51 -10.01 4.71 -17.43
C LEU A 51 -11.50 4.99 -17.58
N SER A 52 -12.19 4.17 -18.36
CA SER A 52 -13.64 4.21 -18.39
C SER A 52 -14.09 4.07 -16.94
N ASN A 53 -14.81 5.07 -16.41
CA ASN A 53 -15.44 4.93 -15.11
C ASN A 53 -16.30 3.67 -15.19
N LEU A 54 -15.89 2.64 -14.45
CA LEU A 54 -16.75 1.48 -14.26
C LEU A 54 -17.94 2.01 -13.46
N ASP A 55 -19.14 1.87 -14.02
CA ASP A 55 -20.38 2.25 -13.36
C ASP A 55 -20.67 1.23 -12.25
N ILE A 56 -19.95 1.37 -11.13
CA ILE A 56 -20.05 0.50 -9.98
C ILE A 56 -20.94 1.21 -8.96
N ASN A 57 -22.14 0.67 -8.73
CA ASN A 57 -23.02 1.19 -7.70
C ASN A 57 -22.51 0.78 -6.30
N GLU A 58 -22.56 1.69 -5.33
CA GLU A 58 -22.20 1.39 -3.94
C GLU A 58 -23.02 0.22 -3.37
N ALA A 59 -24.28 0.09 -3.81
CA ALA A 59 -25.18 -1.00 -3.43
C ALA A 59 -24.68 -2.38 -3.88
N ASP A 60 -23.91 -2.44 -4.96
CA ASP A 60 -23.39 -3.70 -5.52
C ASP A 60 -22.13 -4.18 -4.80
N LEU A 61 -21.48 -3.31 -4.03
CA LEU A 61 -20.37 -3.70 -3.18
C LEU A 61 -20.92 -4.21 -1.83
N PRO A 62 -20.55 -5.41 -1.38
CA PRO A 62 -20.84 -5.82 -0.01
C PRO A 62 -20.06 -4.94 0.99
N ASN A 63 -20.52 -4.91 2.24
CA ASN A 63 -19.72 -4.37 3.33
C ASN A 63 -18.65 -5.39 3.72
N CYS A 64 -17.48 -4.88 4.09
CA CYS A 64 -16.45 -5.71 4.68
C CYS A 64 -16.96 -6.23 6.02
N THR A 65 -16.78 -7.52 6.25
CA THR A 65 -17.17 -8.22 7.46
C THR A 65 -15.97 -8.39 8.39
N ARG A 66 -16.27 -8.60 9.67
CA ARG A 66 -15.26 -8.94 10.68
C ARG A 66 -14.40 -10.15 10.29
N GLN A 67 -15.01 -11.18 9.70
CA GLN A 67 -14.29 -12.41 9.33
C GLN A 67 -13.30 -12.14 8.21
N GLU A 68 -13.67 -11.33 7.21
CA GLU A 68 -12.75 -10.93 6.13
C GLU A 68 -11.55 -10.16 6.67
N ILE A 69 -11.73 -9.29 7.68
CA ILE A 69 -10.61 -8.60 8.34
C ILE A 69 -9.66 -9.60 9.02
N MET A 70 -10.20 -10.58 9.73
CA MET A 70 -9.40 -11.60 10.40
C MET A 70 -8.65 -12.48 9.39
N ASP A 71 -9.35 -12.96 8.36
CA ASP A 71 -8.76 -13.76 7.28
C ASP A 71 -7.68 -12.99 6.52
N ALA A 72 -7.92 -11.70 6.26
CA ALA A 72 -6.92 -10.81 5.67
C ALA A 72 -5.68 -10.70 6.56
N GLY A 73 -5.86 -10.50 7.87
CA GLY A 73 -4.78 -10.49 8.86
C GLY A 73 -3.93 -11.76 8.82
N GLN A 74 -4.56 -12.93 8.70
CA GLN A 74 -3.86 -14.21 8.60
C GLN A 74 -3.01 -14.33 7.32
N ARG A 75 -3.45 -13.73 6.21
CA ARG A 75 -2.73 -13.70 4.93
C ARG A 75 -1.58 -12.69 4.87
N ILE A 76 -1.47 -11.78 5.85
CA ILE A 76 -0.34 -10.85 5.92
C ILE A 76 0.95 -11.63 6.17
N LYS A 77 1.90 -11.48 5.24
CA LYS A 77 3.26 -12.02 5.34
C LYS A 77 4.10 -11.16 6.28
N THR A 78 4.73 -11.80 7.25
CA THR A 78 5.66 -11.17 8.21
C THR A 78 7.07 -11.08 7.62
N GLY A 79 7.95 -10.33 8.29
CA GLY A 79 9.33 -10.09 7.86
C GLY A 79 9.47 -9.16 6.66
N LYS A 80 8.35 -8.65 6.14
CA LYS A 80 8.32 -7.66 5.06
C LYS A 80 8.61 -6.26 5.60
N ALA A 81 9.11 -5.40 4.74
CA ALA A 81 9.38 -4.01 5.11
C ALA A 81 8.07 -3.31 5.50
N ALA A 82 8.11 -2.53 6.58
CA ALA A 82 7.02 -1.63 6.91
C ALA A 82 6.83 -0.63 5.76
N GLY A 83 5.59 -0.22 5.50
CA GLY A 83 5.31 0.84 4.53
C GLY A 83 5.88 2.19 4.96
N PHE A 84 5.60 3.24 4.19
CA PHE A 84 6.04 4.60 4.50
C PHE A 84 5.62 5.07 5.90
N GLU A 85 4.50 4.58 6.43
CA GLU A 85 4.03 4.87 7.80
C GLU A 85 4.92 4.24 8.90
N GLY A 86 5.84 3.35 8.54
CA GLY A 86 6.75 2.69 9.49
C GLY A 86 6.12 1.60 10.35
N ILE A 87 4.85 1.25 10.12
CA ILE A 87 4.15 0.19 10.88
C ILE A 87 4.52 -1.19 10.31
N PRO A 88 5.12 -2.09 11.10
CA PRO A 88 5.47 -3.44 10.65
C PRO A 88 4.24 -4.32 10.39
N PRO A 89 4.31 -5.27 9.43
CA PRO A 89 3.23 -6.21 9.15
C PRO A 89 2.76 -7.01 10.38
N GLU A 90 3.67 -7.32 11.30
CA GLU A 90 3.40 -8.05 12.54
C GLU A 90 2.41 -7.29 13.42
N ILE A 91 2.56 -5.96 13.51
CA ILE A 91 1.67 -5.11 14.29
C ILE A 91 0.28 -5.08 13.67
N ILE A 92 0.19 -4.95 12.34
CA ILE A 92 -1.09 -4.97 11.63
C ILE A 92 -1.81 -6.31 11.87
N LYS A 93 -1.08 -7.42 11.80
CA LYS A 93 -1.62 -8.76 12.05
C LYS A 93 -2.22 -8.87 13.47
N VAL A 94 -1.51 -8.38 14.48
CA VAL A 94 -2.01 -8.31 15.87
C VAL A 94 -3.25 -7.43 15.98
N ILE A 95 -3.31 -6.28 15.30
CA ILE A 95 -4.48 -5.40 15.33
C ILE A 95 -5.70 -6.06 14.67
N CYS A 96 -5.51 -6.80 13.57
CA CYS A 96 -6.57 -7.59 12.94
C CYS A 96 -7.20 -8.58 13.93
N ASP A 97 -6.40 -9.21 14.79
CA ASP A 97 -6.90 -10.15 15.78
C ASP A 97 -7.52 -9.44 17.01
N LEU A 98 -6.90 -8.36 17.50
CA LEU A 98 -7.33 -7.66 18.72
C LEU A 98 -8.54 -6.73 18.51
N LYS A 99 -8.61 -6.05 17.36
CA LYS A 99 -9.62 -5.00 17.09
C LYS A 99 -10.25 -5.13 15.69
N PRO A 100 -10.76 -6.31 15.29
CA PRO A 100 -11.31 -6.49 13.95
C PRO A 100 -12.54 -5.61 13.70
N ARG A 101 -13.37 -5.35 14.73
CA ARG A 101 -14.55 -4.46 14.62
C ARG A 101 -14.18 -3.00 14.30
N LEU A 102 -13.05 -2.51 14.82
CA LEU A 102 -12.60 -1.15 14.55
C LEU A 102 -12.18 -1.03 13.08
N LEU A 103 -11.42 -2.01 12.58
CA LEU A 103 -10.98 -2.04 11.18
C LEU A 103 -12.15 -2.19 10.21
N GLU A 104 -13.13 -3.03 10.54
CA GLU A 104 -14.39 -3.18 9.81
C GLU A 104 -15.11 -1.82 9.66
N ALA A 105 -15.28 -1.09 10.77
CA ALA A 105 -15.93 0.21 10.76
C ALA A 105 -15.16 1.23 9.90
N ILE A 106 -13.82 1.24 9.99
CA ILE A 106 -12.97 2.12 9.18
C ILE A 106 -13.10 1.78 7.70
N ALA A 107 -13.02 0.50 7.33
CA ALA A 107 -13.11 0.03 5.94
C ALA A 107 -14.45 0.43 5.31
N ASN A 108 -15.55 0.16 6.02
CA ASN A 108 -16.90 0.47 5.54
C ASN A 108 -17.20 1.98 5.52
N ASN A 109 -16.58 2.78 6.40
CA ASN A 109 -16.69 4.24 6.32
C ASN A 109 -15.94 4.79 5.10
N LYS A 110 -14.73 4.30 4.83
CA LYS A 110 -13.95 4.71 3.66
C LYS A 110 -14.62 4.35 2.34
N LYS A 111 -15.37 3.25 2.30
CA LYS A 111 -16.24 2.93 1.17
C LYS A 111 -17.25 4.06 0.91
N LYS A 112 -18.05 4.44 1.91
CA LYS A 112 -19.05 5.51 1.78
C LYS A 112 -18.48 6.84 1.27
N GLN A 113 -17.29 7.22 1.77
CA GLN A 113 -16.63 8.47 1.37
C GLN A 113 -16.24 8.48 -0.13
N LYS A 114 -15.90 7.33 -0.72
CA LYS A 114 -15.49 7.25 -2.12
C LYS A 114 -16.65 7.32 -3.13
N PHE A 115 -17.86 6.97 -2.72
CA PHE A 115 -19.06 7.00 -3.58
C PHE A 115 -19.96 8.21 -3.31
N SER A 116 -19.59 9.08 -2.36
CA SER A 116 -20.29 10.34 -2.07
C SER A 116 -19.71 11.56 -2.83
N GLN A 117 -18.78 11.34 -3.76
CA GLN A 117 -18.22 12.35 -4.67
C GLN A 117 -18.53 11.96 -6.11
#